data_AF-A0A0F9GPJ2-F1
#
_entry.id   AF-A0A0F9GPJ2-F1
#
_cell.length_a   1.000
_cell.length_b   1.000
_cell.length_c   1.000
_cell.angle_alpha   90.00
_cell.angle_beta   90.00
_cell.angle_gamma   90.00
#
_symmetry.space_group_name_H-M   'P 1'
#
loop_
_entity.id
_entity.type
_entity.pdbx_description
1 polymer ?
#
loop_
_entity_poly.entity_id
_entity_poly.type
_entity_poly.pdbx_seq_one_letter_code
_entity_poly.pdbx_strand_id
1 'polypeptide(L)'
;MRVYIYPEFKSEDRGDGGVRRVIDAQRTQLPAYGCEVVASPDAADLIAIHIAAGDRLLDRYPQKPIVVHSHGLYWNEYEWRGNWYVKANADCMEAIRQADAVTGPTEW
;
A
#
# COMPACT_ATOMS: atom_id res chain seq x y z
N MET A 1 14.86 11.71 0.08
CA MET A 1 14.55 10.36 0.62
C MET A 1 13.99 9.52 -0.52
N ARG A 2 14.48 8.28 -0.72
CA ARG A 2 14.03 7.38 -1.79
C ARG A 2 12.87 6.51 -1.31
N VAL A 3 11.76 6.53 -2.02
CA VAL A 3 10.52 5.85 -1.64
C VAL A 3 10.14 4.85 -2.72
N TYR A 4 9.90 3.60 -2.34
CA TYR A 4 9.23 2.63 -3.21
C TYR A 4 7.74 2.60 -2.86
N ILE A 5 6.87 2.62 -3.87
CA ILE A 5 5.41 2.63 -3.69
C ILE A 5 4.82 1.36 -4.30
N TYR A 6 4.13 0.60 -3.46
CA TYR A 6 3.43 -0.65 -3.79
C TYR A 6 1.90 -0.46 -3.69
N PRO A 7 1.09 -1.06 -4.58
CA PRO A 7 1.46 -1.94 -5.70
C PRO A 7 1.95 -1.19 -6.94
N GLU A 8 2.49 -1.95 -7.88
CA GLU A 8 2.80 -1.49 -9.23
C GLU A 8 1.74 -1.96 -10.22
N PHE A 9 1.09 -1.04 -10.94
CA PHE A 9 0.07 -1.34 -11.94
C PHE A 9 0.70 -1.60 -13.31
N LYS A 10 1.47 -2.69 -13.43
CA LYS A 10 2.24 -3.05 -14.64
C LYS A 10 1.49 -3.97 -15.64
N SER A 11 0.26 -4.40 -15.33
CA SER A 11 -0.55 -5.36 -16.12
C SER A 11 -1.66 -4.71 -16.96
N GLU A 12 -2.34 -5.52 -17.81
CA GLU A 12 -3.52 -5.09 -18.61
C GLU A 12 -4.69 -4.58 -17.76
N ASP A 13 -4.87 -5.14 -16.55
CA ASP A 13 -5.70 -4.50 -15.53
C ASP A 13 -4.96 -3.26 -15.03
N ARG A 14 -5.43 -2.11 -15.50
CA ARG A 14 -4.86 -0.80 -15.18
C ARG A 14 -5.19 -0.36 -13.75
N GLY A 15 -6.00 -1.12 -13.01
CA GLY A 15 -6.43 -0.74 -11.68
C GLY A 15 -7.16 0.59 -11.70
N ASP A 16 -8.22 0.73 -12.50
CA ASP A 16 -9.01 1.98 -12.62
C ASP A 16 -9.76 2.38 -11.32
N GLY A 17 -9.45 1.72 -10.21
CA GLY A 17 -9.89 2.10 -8.87
C GLY A 17 -9.13 3.31 -8.29
N GLY A 18 -9.60 3.78 -7.12
CA GLY A 18 -9.07 4.98 -6.46
C GLY A 18 -7.58 4.91 -6.10
N VAL A 19 -7.06 3.72 -5.76
CA VAL A 19 -5.67 3.54 -5.32
C VAL A 19 -4.66 3.96 -6.38
N ARG A 20 -4.88 3.57 -7.64
CA ARG A 20 -3.97 3.91 -8.73
C ARG A 20 -3.84 5.41 -8.91
N ARG A 21 -4.96 6.13 -8.86
CA ARG A 21 -4.98 7.60 -8.96
C ARG A 21 -4.16 8.25 -7.84
N VAL A 22 -4.22 7.71 -6.62
CA VAL A 22 -3.43 8.19 -5.49
C VAL A 22 -1.95 7.92 -5.71
N ILE A 23 -1.58 6.71 -6.16
CA ILE A 23 -0.17 6.35 -6.44
C ILE A 23 0.41 7.21 -7.58
N ASP A 24 -0.35 7.44 -8.65
CA ASP A 24 0.07 8.30 -9.77
C ASP A 24 0.27 9.76 -9.31
N ALA A 25 -0.63 10.26 -8.45
CA ALA A 25 -0.46 11.58 -7.84
C ALA A 25 0.77 11.63 -6.93
N GLN A 26 1.00 10.63 -6.08
CA GLN A 26 2.20 10.58 -5.24
C GLN A 26 3.48 10.54 -6.07
N ARG A 27 3.53 9.75 -7.14
CA ARG A 27 4.69 9.68 -8.05
C ARG A 27 5.06 11.03 -8.65
N THR A 28 4.06 11.84 -8.97
CA THR A 28 4.26 13.17 -9.59
C THR A 28 4.49 14.28 -8.56
N GLN A 29 3.91 14.18 -7.36
CA GLN A 29 3.93 15.25 -6.37
C GLN A 29 5.00 15.10 -5.28
N LEU A 30 5.38 13.88 -4.90
CA LEU A 30 6.41 13.63 -3.89
C LEU A 30 7.78 14.31 -4.19
N PRO A 31 8.23 14.44 -5.45
CA PRO A 31 9.44 15.20 -5.77
C PRO A 31 9.43 16.64 -5.29
N ALA A 32 8.26 17.30 -5.26
CA ALA A 32 8.15 18.67 -4.73
C ALA A 32 8.43 18.75 -3.22
N TYR A 33 8.40 17.61 -2.52
CA TYR A 33 8.70 17.47 -1.09
C TYR A 33 10.07 16.81 -0.84
N GLY A 34 10.97 16.78 -1.83
CA GLY A 34 12.32 16.22 -1.68
C GLY A 34 12.39 14.69 -1.62
N CYS A 35 11.32 14.02 -2.06
CA CYS A 35 11.24 12.56 -2.15
C CYS A 35 11.49 12.09 -3.59
N GLU A 36 12.25 11.01 -3.76
CA GLU A 36 12.50 10.38 -5.06
C GLU A 36 11.75 9.05 -5.10
N VAL A 37 10.86 8.86 -6.06
CA VAL A 37 10.17 7.57 -6.21
C VAL A 37 11.03 6.62 -7.05
N VAL A 38 11.44 5.50 -6.45
CA VAL A 38 12.32 4.51 -7.07
C VAL A 38 11.53 3.32 -7.61
N ALA A 39 12.11 2.65 -8.62
CA ALA A 39 11.46 1.54 -9.32
C ALA A 39 11.62 0.17 -8.63
N SER A 40 12.45 0.07 -7.59
CA SER A 40 12.70 -1.17 -6.85
C SER A 40 12.78 -0.90 -5.34
N PRO A 41 12.25 -1.80 -4.49
CA PRO A 41 12.40 -1.70 -3.05
C PRO A 41 13.88 -1.74 -2.61
N ASP A 42 14.77 -2.40 -3.35
CA ASP A 42 16.20 -2.49 -3.02
C ASP A 42 16.84 -1.10 -2.92
N ALA A 43 16.47 -0.20 -3.84
CA ALA A 43 16.97 1.16 -3.93
C ALA A 43 16.25 2.14 -2.98
N ALA A 44 15.23 1.71 -2.27
CA ALA A 44 14.41 2.57 -1.43
C ALA A 44 14.99 2.71 -0.02
N ASP A 45 14.82 3.89 0.57
CA ASP A 45 15.04 4.13 2.00
C ASP A 45 13.78 3.77 2.80
N LEU A 46 12.60 3.79 2.17
CA LEU A 46 11.28 3.51 2.75
C LEU A 46 10.36 2.80 1.74
N ILE A 47 9.52 1.89 2.23
CA ILE A 47 8.48 1.22 1.43
C ILE A 47 7.10 1.75 1.86
N ALA A 48 6.38 2.34 0.92
CA ALA A 48 4.99 2.77 1.08
C ALA A 48 4.05 1.75 0.43
N ILE A 49 3.14 1.17 1.21
CA ILE A 49 2.21 0.12 0.80
C ILE A 49 0.79 0.68 0.81
N HIS A 50 0.07 0.55 -0.30
CA HIS A 50 -1.35 0.85 -0.35
C HIS A 50 -2.17 -0.42 -0.20
N ILE A 51 -2.99 -0.50 0.84
CA ILE A 51 -3.92 -1.60 1.18
C ILE A 51 -3.23 -2.84 1.77
N ALA A 52 -2.52 -3.61 0.95
CA ALA A 52 -1.96 -4.89 1.33
C ALA A 52 -0.58 -5.08 0.71
N ALA A 53 0.27 -5.85 1.38
CA ALA A 53 1.57 -6.23 0.85
C ALA A 53 1.42 -7.43 -0.08
N GLY A 54 2.06 -7.37 -1.25
CA GLY A 54 2.21 -8.54 -2.10
C GLY A 54 3.08 -9.61 -1.47
N ASP A 55 2.99 -10.83 -2.00
CA ASP A 55 3.70 -11.99 -1.48
C ASP A 55 5.17 -11.70 -1.22
N ARG A 56 5.57 -11.89 0.04
CA ARG A 56 6.95 -11.86 0.54
C ARG A 56 7.64 -10.49 0.48
N LEU A 57 6.94 -9.40 0.17
CA LEU A 57 7.55 -8.06 0.18
C LEU A 57 8.06 -7.73 1.59
N LEU A 58 7.26 -8.01 2.61
CA LEU A 58 7.60 -7.75 4.01
C LEU A 58 8.75 -8.67 4.48
N ASP A 59 8.65 -9.96 4.19
CA ASP A 59 9.69 -10.96 4.53
C ASP A 59 11.05 -10.65 3.89
N ARG A 60 11.05 -10.08 2.68
CA ARG A 60 12.27 -9.79 1.92
C ARG A 60 12.98 -8.54 2.41
N TYR A 61 12.25 -7.60 3.01
CA TYR A 61 12.77 -6.31 3.46
C TYR A 61 12.48 -6.02 4.94
N PRO A 62 12.82 -6.93 5.87
CA PRO A 62 12.42 -6.82 7.27
C PRO A 62 13.13 -5.70 8.05
N GLN A 63 14.08 -5.00 7.41
CA GLN A 63 14.85 -3.90 8.00
C GLN A 63 14.53 -2.54 7.36
N LYS A 64 13.69 -2.50 6.33
CA LYS A 64 13.30 -1.23 5.69
C LYS A 64 12.06 -0.69 6.41
N PRO A 65 12.02 0.61 6.74
CA PRO A 65 10.81 1.24 7.25
C PRO A 65 9.62 1.02 6.31
N ILE A 66 8.51 0.54 6.88
CA ILE A 66 7.26 0.25 6.19
C ILE A 66 6.18 1.24 6.61
N VAL A 67 5.59 1.94 5.64
CA VAL A 67 4.39 2.77 5.84
C VAL A 67 3.22 2.13 5.12
N VAL A 68 2.14 1.83 5.83
CA VAL A 68 0.90 1.33 5.23
C VAL A 68 -0.12 2.46 5.14
N HIS A 69 -0.50 2.78 3.91
CA HIS A 69 -1.65 3.62 3.60
C HIS A 69 -2.90 2.75 3.58
N SER A 70 -3.66 2.78 4.68
CA SER A 70 -4.95 2.09 4.79
C SER A 70 -6.01 2.82 3.98
N HIS A 71 -6.72 2.09 3.11
CA HIS A 71 -7.87 2.61 2.34
C HIS A 71 -9.20 2.10 2.89
N GLY A 72 -9.18 1.59 4.12
CA GLY A 72 -10.33 0.97 4.78
C GLY A 72 -10.28 -0.56 4.78
N LEU A 73 -11.26 -1.13 5.47
CA LEU A 73 -11.52 -2.57 5.55
C LEU A 73 -12.95 -2.83 5.09
N TYR A 74 -13.26 -4.08 4.78
CA TYR A 74 -14.61 -4.53 4.50
C TYR A 74 -15.34 -4.78 5.81
N TRP A 75 -16.33 -3.95 6.13
CA TRP A 75 -17.00 -3.97 7.44
C TRP A 75 -18.12 -5.00 7.50
N ASN A 76 -18.37 -5.54 8.69
CA ASN A 76 -19.35 -6.60 8.90
C ASN A 76 -20.81 -6.12 8.75
N GLU A 77 -21.05 -4.82 8.88
CA GLU A 77 -22.36 -4.18 8.74
C GLU A 77 -22.86 -4.12 7.29
N TYR A 78 -21.98 -4.37 6.31
CA TYR A 78 -22.34 -4.43 4.90
C TYR A 78 -22.52 -5.86 4.43
N GLU A 79 -23.51 -6.08 3.56
CA GLU A 79 -23.65 -7.36 2.86
C GLU A 79 -22.63 -7.48 1.73
N TRP A 80 -21.64 -8.35 1.92
CA TRP A 80 -20.68 -8.74 0.89
C TRP A 80 -21.07 -10.09 0.29
N ARG A 81 -21.06 -10.18 -1.05
CA ARG A 81 -21.32 -11.46 -1.74
C ARG A 81 -20.09 -12.36 -1.69
N GLY A 82 -20.24 -13.58 -1.17
CA GLY A 82 -19.14 -14.55 -1.05
C GLY A 82 -18.21 -14.24 0.13
N ASN A 83 -17.00 -14.80 0.16
CA ASN A 83 -16.08 -14.69 1.31
C ASN A 83 -14.74 -13.98 0.98
N TRP A 84 -14.62 -13.36 -0.19
CA TRP A 84 -13.37 -12.73 -0.65
C TRP A 84 -12.95 -11.57 0.27
N TYR A 85 -13.90 -10.86 0.88
CA TYR A 85 -13.65 -9.73 1.77
C TYR A 85 -12.94 -10.14 3.07
N VAL A 86 -13.15 -11.37 3.54
CA VAL A 86 -12.45 -11.92 4.72
C VAL A 86 -10.96 -12.07 4.41
N LYS A 87 -10.64 -12.62 3.24
CA LYS A 87 -9.25 -12.73 2.78
C LYS A 87 -8.64 -11.34 2.59
N ALA A 88 -9.36 -10.42 1.93
CA ALA A 88 -8.88 -9.06 1.71
C ALA A 88 -8.57 -8.34 3.03
N ASN A 89 -9.46 -8.44 4.03
CA ASN A 89 -9.21 -7.91 5.36
C ASN A 89 -7.99 -8.57 6.03
N ALA A 90 -7.83 -9.89 5.90
CA ALA A 90 -6.67 -10.59 6.45
C ALA A 90 -5.36 -10.08 5.82
N ASP A 91 -5.33 -9.91 4.49
CA ASP A 91 -4.16 -9.38 3.77
C ASP A 91 -3.85 -7.92 4.20
N CYS A 92 -4.88 -7.07 4.37
CA CYS A 92 -4.70 -5.71 4.91
C CYS A 92 -4.12 -5.75 6.32
N MET A 93 -4.67 -6.59 7.19
CA MET A 93 -4.25 -6.68 8.59
C MET A 93 -2.83 -7.25 8.73
N GLU A 94 -2.40 -8.11 7.81
CA GLU A 94 -1.03 -8.59 7.77
C GLU A 94 -0.05 -7.46 7.46
N ALA A 95 -0.36 -6.62 6.47
CA ALA A 95 0.45 -5.45 6.17
C ALA A 95 0.49 -4.46 7.34
N ILE A 96 -0.67 -4.17 7.95
CA ILE A 96 -0.78 -3.25 9.09
C ILE A 96 0.05 -3.73 10.28
N ARG A 97 0.02 -5.03 10.59
CA ARG A 97 0.75 -5.60 11.74
C ARG A 97 2.27 -5.51 11.62
N GLN A 98 2.78 -5.41 10.40
CA GLN A 98 4.22 -5.34 10.13
C GLN A 98 4.68 -3.91 9.80
N ALA A 99 3.78 -2.92 9.84
CA ALA A 99 4.11 -1.54 9.50
C ALA A 99 4.74 -0.79 10.68
N ASP A 100 5.73 0.06 10.38
CA ASP A 100 6.28 1.01 11.35
C ASP A 100 5.35 2.22 11.55
N ALA A 101 4.58 2.56 10.51
CA ALA A 101 3.55 3.58 10.57
C ALA A 101 2.35 3.22 9.68
N VAL A 102 1.16 3.62 10.12
CA VAL A 102 -0.08 3.43 9.37
C VAL A 102 -0.77 4.78 9.21
N THR A 103 -1.22 5.09 8.00
CA THR A 103 -2.06 6.27 7.75
C THR A 103 -3.47 5.80 7.40
N GLY A 104 -4.48 6.39 8.01
CA GLY A 104 -5.88 6.27 7.61
C GLY A 104 -6.40 7.56 6.97
N PRO A 105 -7.56 7.52 6.29
CA PRO A 105 -8.23 8.72 5.82
C PRO A 105 -8.85 9.55 6.96
N THR A 106 -9.06 8.93 8.13
CA THR A 106 -9.74 9.50 9.31
C THR A 106 -9.21 8.87 10.60
N GLU A 107 -9.51 9.51 11.74
CA GLU A 107 -9.29 8.98 13.11
C GLU A 107 -10.34 7.93 13.55
N TRP A 108 -11.40 7.74 12.76
CA TRP A 108 -12.45 6.76 12.99
C TRP A 108 -11.98 5.32 12.80
#